data_AF-A0A7C5BKE0-F1
#
_entry.id   AF-A0A7C5BKE0-F1
#
_cell.length_a   1.000
_cell.length_b   1.000
_cell.length_c   1.000
_cell.angle_alpha   90.00
_cell.angle_beta   90.00
_cell.angle_gamma   90.00
#
_symmetry.space_group_name_H-M   'P 1'
#
loop_
_entity.id
_entity.type
_entity.pdbx_description
1 polymer ?
#
loop_
_entity_poly.entity_id
_entity_poly.type
_entity_poly.pdbx_seq_one_letter_code
_entity_poly.pdbx_strand_id
1 'polypeptide(L)'
;MLDWATLPLWATLLKRIITALVLIGFGLHAYVQYKRHGKDMAAPERWAMVIFSVIFLFGTVVNLTALVIAYERQQKQGPFEFGLFSLIIAIIYLVFLYRSHRRHTIY
;
A
#
# COMPACT_ATOMS: atom_id res chain seq x y z
N MET A 1 11.47 -22.92 -12.89
CA MET A 1 11.34 -21.45 -12.82
C MET A 1 9.86 -21.16 -12.59
N LEU A 2 9.49 -20.50 -11.49
CA LEU A 2 8.11 -20.08 -11.28
C LEU A 2 7.83 -18.96 -12.30
N ASP A 3 7.11 -19.29 -13.36
CA ASP A 3 6.77 -18.31 -14.38
C ASP A 3 5.58 -17.47 -13.88
N TRP A 4 5.90 -16.30 -13.33
CA TRP A 4 4.91 -15.38 -12.78
C TRP A 4 3.91 -14.89 -13.85
N ALA A 5 4.21 -15.07 -15.13
CA ALA A 5 3.33 -14.75 -16.25
C ALA A 5 2.18 -15.76 -16.47
N THR A 6 2.29 -16.97 -15.92
CA THR A 6 1.29 -18.04 -16.06
C THR A 6 0.63 -18.41 -14.73
N LEU A 7 0.56 -17.46 -13.80
CA LEU A 7 -0.18 -17.68 -12.57
C LEU A 7 -1.65 -17.96 -12.88
N PRO A 8 -2.24 -19.01 -12.28
CA PRO A 8 -3.65 -19.28 -12.49
C PRO A 8 -4.52 -18.15 -11.93
N LEU A 9 -5.75 -18.02 -12.47
CA LEU A 9 -6.66 -16.91 -12.16
C LEU A 9 -6.89 -16.75 -10.65
N TRP A 10 -7.14 -17.84 -9.93
CA TRP A 10 -7.37 -17.84 -8.48
C TRP A 10 -6.16 -17.29 -7.70
N ALA A 11 -4.93 -17.62 -8.11
CA ALA A 11 -3.73 -17.09 -7.49
C ALA A 11 -3.56 -15.58 -7.77
N THR A 12 -3.92 -15.13 -8.98
CA THR A 12 -3.91 -13.71 -9.33
C THR A 12 -4.94 -12.92 -8.52
N LEU A 13 -6.15 -13.46 -8.37
CA LEU A 13 -7.22 -12.85 -7.58
C LEU A 13 -6.83 -12.78 -6.09
N LEU A 14 -6.33 -13.89 -5.54
CA LEU A 14 -5.88 -13.95 -4.15
C LEU A 14 -4.76 -12.95 -3.86
N LYS A 15 -3.76 -12.85 -4.75
CA LYS A 15 -2.68 -11.85 -4.65
C LYS A 15 -3.24 -10.43 -4.57
N ARG A 16 -4.19 -10.07 -5.43
CA ARG A 16 -4.79 -8.73 -5.45
C ARG A 16 -5.61 -8.43 -4.20
N ILE A 17 -6.35 -9.41 -3.69
CA ILE A 17 -7.08 -9.29 -2.41
C ILE A 17 -6.10 -9.03 -1.26
N ILE A 18 -5.03 -9.83 -1.16
CA ILE A 18 -4.01 -9.67 -0.13
C ILE A 18 -3.37 -8.28 -0.22
N THR A 19 -2.97 -7.85 -1.43
CA THR A 19 -2.41 -6.51 -1.64
C THR A 19 -3.39 -5.42 -1.21
N ALA A 20 -4.67 -5.52 -1.57
CA ALA A 20 -5.69 -4.54 -1.17
C ALA A 20 -5.83 -4.47 0.36
N LEU A 21 -5.86 -5.60 1.06
CA LEU A 21 -5.93 -5.65 2.52
C LEU A 21 -4.69 -5.03 3.19
N VAL A 22 -3.50 -5.33 2.67
CA VAL A 22 -2.24 -4.74 3.16
C VAL A 22 -2.23 -3.23 2.98
N LEU A 23 -2.67 -2.73 1.82
CA LEU A 23 -2.76 -1.30 1.55
C LEU A 23 -3.80 -0.62 2.45
N ILE A 24 -4.95 -1.25 2.71
CA ILE A 24 -5.93 -0.76 3.70
C ILE A 24 -5.29 -0.66 5.08
N GLY A 25 -4.57 -1.72 5.50
CA GLY A 25 -3.88 -1.75 6.78
C GLY A 25 -2.87 -0.60 6.94
N PHE A 26 -2.02 -0.38 5.94
CA PHE A 26 -1.06 0.72 5.95
C PHE A 26 -1.72 2.10 5.88
N GLY A 27 -2.73 2.27 5.03
CA GLY A 27 -3.46 3.53 4.89
C GLY A 27 -4.18 3.93 6.17
N LEU A 28 -4.83 2.97 6.83
CA LEU A 28 -5.49 3.16 8.11
C LEU A 28 -4.46 3.43 9.22
N HIS A 29 -3.36 2.68 9.25
CA HIS A 29 -2.29 2.92 10.22
C HIS A 29 -1.72 4.34 10.10
N ALA A 30 -1.45 4.80 8.88
CA ALA A 30 -0.94 6.15 8.62
C ALA A 30 -1.93 7.23 9.09
N TYR A 31 -3.22 7.04 8.83
CA TYR A 31 -4.27 7.96 9.29
C TYR A 31 -4.41 7.98 10.82
N VAL A 32 -4.35 6.81 11.47
CA VAL A 32 -4.42 6.70 12.93
C VAL A 32 -3.19 7.34 13.58
N GLN A 33 -1.99 7.13 13.02
CA GLN A 33 -0.75 7.80 13.41
C GLN A 33 -0.91 9.33 13.35
N TYR A 34 -1.37 9.85 12.20
CA TYR A 34 -1.66 11.27 12.02
C TYR A 34 -2.69 11.80 13.04
N LYS A 35 -3.80 11.09 13.25
CA LYS A 35 -4.87 11.53 14.15
C LYS A 35 -4.45 11.54 15.62
N ARG A 36 -3.64 10.56 16.05
CA ARG A 36 -3.22 10.41 17.45
C ARG A 36 -2.00 11.25 17.81
N HIS A 37 -0.98 11.27 16.95
CA HIS A 37 0.33 11.85 17.25
C HIS A 37 0.67 13.05 16.36
N GLY A 38 -0.20 13.43 15.41
CA GLY A 38 0.09 14.52 14.47
C GLY A 38 0.26 15.89 15.11
N LYS A 39 -0.17 16.09 16.37
CA LYS A 39 0.10 17.34 17.11
C LYS A 39 1.55 17.41 17.61
N ASP A 40 2.17 16.27 17.88
CA ASP A 40 3.52 16.16 18.43
C ASP A 40 4.57 16.02 17.32
N MET A 41 4.13 15.74 16.09
CA MET A 41 4.98 15.62 14.92
C MET A 41 5.34 16.98 14.31
N ALA A 42 6.54 17.07 13.75
CA ALA A 42 6.93 18.19 12.90
C ALA A 42 5.96 18.32 11.71
N ALA A 43 5.66 19.56 11.29
CA ALA A 43 4.77 19.84 10.16
C ALA A 43 5.02 18.99 8.90
N PRO A 44 6.27 18.79 8.41
CA PRO A 44 6.50 17.93 7.25
C PRO A 44 6.18 16.45 7.51
N GLU A 45 6.42 15.94 8.73
CA GLU A 45 6.13 14.54 9.05
C GLU A 45 4.63 14.29 9.14
N ARG A 46 3.90 15.25 9.70
CA ARG A 46 2.44 15.26 9.74
C ARG A 46 1.83 15.19 8.34
N TRP A 47 2.30 16.03 7.41
CA TRP A 47 1.82 16.01 6.02
C TRP A 47 2.19 14.70 5.30
N ALA A 48 3.39 14.17 5.53
CA ALA A 48 3.81 12.90 4.96
C ALA A 48 2.87 11.75 5.36
N MET A 49 2.45 11.66 6.64
CA MET A 49 1.51 10.64 7.09
C MET A 49 0.16 10.71 6.37
N VAL A 50 -0.37 11.92 6.13
CA VAL A 50 -1.62 12.11 5.37
C VAL A 50 -1.43 11.68 3.92
N ILE A 51 -0.34 12.09 3.28
CA ILE A 51 -0.01 11.73 1.89
C ILE A 51 0.10 10.21 1.75
N PHE A 52 0.84 9.54 2.64
CA PHE A 52 0.94 8.08 2.64
C PHE A 52 -0.43 7.42 2.79
N SER A 53 -1.27 7.91 3.72
CA SER A 53 -2.63 7.38 3.88
C SER A 53 -3.46 7.45 2.59
N VAL A 54 -3.44 8.60 1.91
CA VAL A 54 -4.15 8.80 0.64
C VAL A 54 -3.59 7.89 -0.46
N ILE A 55 -2.26 7.79 -0.58
CA ILE A 55 -1.61 6.93 -1.59
C ILE A 55 -1.99 5.46 -1.36
N PHE A 56 -1.99 4.99 -0.11
CA PHE A 56 -2.38 3.61 0.21
C PHE A 56 -3.86 3.35 -0.11
N LEU A 57 -4.77 4.26 0.25
CA LEU A 57 -6.19 4.14 -0.10
C LEU A 57 -6.40 4.13 -1.62
N PHE A 58 -5.71 4.99 -2.35
CA PHE A 58 -5.76 5.01 -3.81
C PHE A 58 -5.24 3.67 -4.38
N GLY A 59 -4.13 3.16 -3.85
CA GLY A 59 -3.60 1.85 -4.23
C GLY A 59 -4.58 0.70 -3.96
N THR A 60 -5.35 0.76 -2.88
CA THR A 60 -6.44 -0.20 -2.61
C THR A 60 -7.49 -0.15 -3.71
N VAL A 61 -7.99 1.04 -4.07
CA VAL A 61 -8.99 1.21 -5.13
C VAL A 61 -8.47 0.64 -6.45
N VAL A 62 -7.23 0.95 -6.82
CA VAL A 62 -6.60 0.41 -8.04
C VAL A 62 -6.54 -1.13 -8.02
N ASN A 63 -6.15 -1.74 -6.89
CA ASN A 63 -6.08 -3.20 -6.77
C ASN A 63 -7.46 -3.86 -6.83
N LEU A 64 -8.50 -3.24 -6.25
CA LEU A 64 -9.89 -3.73 -6.34
C LEU A 64 -10.45 -3.60 -7.75
N THR A 65 -10.23 -2.47 -8.43
CA THR A 65 -10.63 -2.30 -9.83
C THR A 65 -9.95 -3.34 -10.73
N ALA A 66 -8.66 -3.58 -10.52
CA ALA A 66 -7.93 -4.59 -11.27
C ALA A 66 -8.36 -6.03 -10.92
N LEU A 67 -8.86 -6.28 -9.70
CA LEU A 67 -9.49 -7.54 -9.32
C LEU A 67 -10.76 -7.80 -10.14
N VAL A 68 -11.65 -6.80 -10.21
CA VAL A 68 -12.90 -6.88 -10.99
C VAL A 68 -12.60 -7.09 -12.47
N ILE A 69 -11.66 -6.34 -13.04
CA ILE A 69 -11.25 -6.49 -14.44
C ILE A 69 -10.68 -7.90 -14.71
N ALA A 70 -9.86 -8.41 -13.79
CA ALA A 70 -9.28 -9.75 -13.93
C ALA A 70 -10.34 -10.87 -13.88
N TYR A 71 -11.37 -10.70 -13.04
CA TYR A 71 -12.49 -11.62 -12.93
C TYR A 71 -13.36 -11.61 -14.19
N GLU A 72 -13.80 -10.41 -14.62
CA GLU A 72 -14.68 -10.22 -15.79
C GLU A 72 -14.02 -10.63 -17.11
N ARG A 73 -12.72 -10.33 -17.29
CA ARG A 73 -12.03 -10.57 -18.57
C ARG A 73 -11.36 -11.94 -18.70
N GLN A 74 -11.59 -12.87 -17.76
CA GLN A 74 -10.97 -14.20 -17.71
C GLN A 74 -9.54 -14.21 -18.28
N GLN A 75 -8.68 -13.35 -17.73
CA GLN A 75 -7.25 -13.35 -18.01
C GLN A 75 -6.77 -12.84 -19.39
N LYS A 76 -7.29 -11.71 -19.89
CA LYS A 76 -6.45 -10.81 -20.72
C LYS A 76 -5.63 -9.89 -19.81
N GLN A 77 -4.59 -10.44 -19.19
CA GLN A 77 -3.66 -9.71 -18.33
C GLN A 77 -2.81 -8.76 -19.18
N GLY A 78 -3.00 -7.45 -19.02
CA GLY A 78 -1.98 -6.47 -19.39
C GLY A 78 -0.85 -6.45 -18.34
N PRO A 79 0.37 -6.06 -18.71
CA PRO A 79 1.58 -6.12 -17.88
C PRO A 79 1.64 -4.97 -16.86
N PHE A 80 0.58 -4.78 -16.09
CA PHE A 80 0.51 -3.67 -15.15
C PHE A 80 1.15 -4.05 -13.81
N GLU A 81 2.43 -3.68 -13.67
CA GLU A 81 3.30 -3.88 -12.50
C GLU A 81 2.90 -3.06 -11.24
N PHE A 82 1.61 -2.77 -11.03
CA PHE A 82 1.15 -2.00 -9.86
C PHE A 82 1.53 -2.65 -8.51
N GLY A 83 1.76 -3.97 -8.49
CA GLY A 83 2.23 -4.67 -7.29
C GLY A 83 3.62 -4.22 -6.84
N LEU A 84 4.55 -3.98 -7.77
CA LEU A 84 5.90 -3.51 -7.43
C LEU A 84 5.88 -2.07 -6.91
N PHE A 85 5.08 -1.19 -7.54
CA PHE A 85 4.87 0.16 -7.03
C PHE A 85 4.31 0.18 -5.61
N SER A 86 3.30 -0.66 -5.34
CA SER A 86 2.68 -0.80 -4.01
C SER A 86 3.71 -1.24 -2.96
N LEU A 87 4.60 -2.17 -3.32
CA LEU A 87 5.66 -2.65 -2.45
C LEU A 87 6.71 -1.57 -2.15
N ILE A 88 7.17 -0.84 -3.18
CA ILE A 88 8.13 0.25 -3.01
C ILE A 88 7.57 1.32 -2.07
N ILE A 89 6.31 1.71 -2.26
CA ILE A 89 5.65 2.71 -1.39
C ILE A 89 5.54 2.20 0.05
N ALA A 90 5.22 0.92 0.24
CA ALA A 90 5.18 0.32 1.58
C ALA A 90 6.56 0.34 2.28
N ILE A 91 7.63 0.03 1.54
CA ILE A 91 9.00 0.11 2.06
C ILE A 91 9.36 1.55 2.45
N ILE A 92 9.08 2.52 1.58
CA ILE A 92 9.33 3.95 1.87
C ILE A 92 8.59 4.38 3.13
N TYR A 93 7.33 3.98 3.28
CA TYR A 93 6.54 4.27 4.47
C TYR A 93 7.13 3.65 5.74
N LEU A 94 7.57 2.39 5.71
CA LEU A 94 8.20 1.74 6.86
C LEU A 94 9.51 2.41 7.26
N VAL A 95 10.35 2.79 6.30
CA VAL A 95 11.59 3.54 6.56
C VAL A 95 11.27 4.90 7.17
N PHE A 96 10.25 5.58 6.66
CA PHE A 96 9.80 6.87 7.18
C PHE A 96 9.31 6.75 8.62
N LEU A 97 8.46 5.75 8.91
CA LEU A 97 7.93 5.46 10.25
C LEU A 97 9.07 5.15 11.22
N TYR A 98 10.01 4.29 10.83
CA TYR A 98 11.18 3.94 11.65
C TYR A 98 12.03 5.16 12.01
N ARG A 99 12.27 6.03 11.03
CA ARG A 99 13.04 7.26 11.23
C ARG A 99 12.31 8.26 12.15
N SER A 100 11.00 8.45 11.96
CA SER A 100 10.20 9.33 12.82
C SER A 100 10.18 8.81 14.26
N HIS A 101 9.98 7.51 14.45
CA HIS A 101 9.96 6.90 15.78
C HIS A 101 11.29 7.07 16.54
N ARG A 102 12.44 6.81 15.88
CA ARG A 102 13.77 7.02 16.51
C ARG A 102 14.00 8.45 16.99
N ARG A 103 13.47 9.47 16.30
CA ARG A 103 13.66 10.86 16.73
C ARG A 103 12.90 11.18 18.02
N HIS A 104 11.79 10.51 18.28
CA HIS A 104 10.99 10.69 19.49
C HIS A 104 11.49 9.89 20.70
N THR A 105 12.40 8.92 20.53
CA THR A 105 12.97 8.13 21.64
C THR A 105 14.29 8.67 22.20
N ILE A 106 14.90 9.65 21.52
CA ILE A 106 16.22 10.21 21.88
C ILE A 106 16.10 11.51 22.70
N TYR A 107 14.88 12.00 22.90
CA TYR A 107 14.53 13.13 23.77
C TYR A 107 13.62 12.65 24.90
#